data_AF-A0AAU7JS53-F1
#
_entry.id   AF-A0AAU7JS53-F1
#
_cell.length_a   1.000
_cell.length_b   1.000
_cell.length_c   1.000
_cell.angle_alpha   90.00
_cell.angle_beta   90.00
_cell.angle_gamma   90.00
#
_symmetry.space_group_name_H-M   'P 1'
#
loop_
_entity.id
_entity.type
_entity.pdbx_description
1 polymer ?
#
loop_
_entity_poly.entity_id
_entity_poly.type
_entity_poly.pdbx_seq_one_letter_code
_entity_poly.pdbx_strand_id
1 'polypeptide(L)'
;METDTAALARMGPQMLVTLAMDIRLAREEVRIGRIEPVLQISLLSARQKLLRAMEVYADELTARRLPVPHQLHDELRLLRDIRRQPQGRAWHRRG
;
A
#
# COMPACT_ATOMS: atom_id res chain seq x y z
N MET A 1 16.52 -19.08 -29.22
CA MET A 1 15.31 -18.61 -28.51
C MET A 1 15.75 -17.87 -27.24
N GLU A 2 16.33 -16.67 -27.37
CA GLU A 2 16.90 -15.87 -26.26
C GLU A 2 16.04 -14.64 -25.92
N THR A 3 14.75 -14.67 -26.21
CA THR A 3 13.86 -13.50 -26.09
C THR A 3 13.07 -13.44 -24.78
N ASP A 4 13.03 -14.53 -24.00
CA ASP A 4 12.11 -14.66 -22.87
C ASP A 4 12.68 -14.08 -21.55
N THR A 5 13.96 -14.33 -21.27
CA THR A 5 14.65 -13.77 -20.08
C THR A 5 14.76 -12.25 -20.12
N ALA A 6 15.02 -11.66 -21.28
CA ALA A 6 15.09 -10.21 -21.43
C ALA A 6 13.70 -9.55 -21.32
N ALA A 7 12.62 -10.25 -21.71
CA ALA A 7 11.25 -9.78 -21.54
C ALA A 7 10.82 -9.86 -20.07
N LEU A 8 11.08 -10.97 -19.38
CA LEU A 8 10.83 -11.13 -17.94
C LEU A 8 11.65 -10.13 -17.09
N ALA A 9 12.90 -9.89 -17.46
CA ALA A 9 13.75 -8.88 -16.82
C ALA A 9 13.27 -7.44 -17.09
N ARG A 10 12.70 -7.14 -18.26
CA ARG A 10 12.09 -5.83 -18.58
C ARG A 10 10.73 -5.62 -17.93
N MET A 11 9.93 -6.68 -17.78
CA MET A 11 8.70 -6.64 -16.98
C MET A 11 9.00 -6.29 -15.53
N GLY A 12 10.18 -6.66 -15.04
CA GLY A 12 10.67 -6.29 -13.73
C GLY A 12 10.53 -4.78 -13.44
N PRO A 13 11.39 -3.90 -13.98
CA PRO A 13 11.35 -2.47 -13.70
C PRO A 13 9.98 -1.83 -13.98
N GLN A 14 9.32 -2.23 -15.07
CA GLN A 14 8.00 -1.71 -15.43
C GLN A 14 6.94 -2.04 -14.38
N MET A 15 7.00 -3.24 -13.78
CA MET A 15 6.08 -3.65 -12.72
C MET A 15 6.26 -2.83 -11.44
N LEU A 16 7.49 -2.50 -11.02
CA LEU A 16 7.71 -1.61 -9.88
C LEU A 16 7.17 -0.21 -10.13
N VAL A 17 7.30 0.31 -11.36
CA VAL A 17 6.73 1.60 -11.76
C VAL A 17 5.20 1.55 -11.71
N THR A 18 4.58 0.50 -12.24
CA THR A 18 3.13 0.30 -12.17
C THR A 18 2.64 0.22 -10.72
N LEU A 19 3.29 -0.57 -9.87
CA LEU A 19 2.93 -0.69 -8.46
C LEU A 19 3.12 0.62 -7.68
N ALA A 20 4.15 1.40 -8.00
CA ALA A 20 4.33 2.73 -7.43
C ALA A 20 3.20 3.70 -7.86
N MET A 21 2.74 3.59 -9.11
CA MET A 21 1.58 4.33 -9.61
C MET A 21 0.29 3.92 -8.91
N ASP A 22 0.08 2.62 -8.67
CA ASP A 22 -1.08 2.10 -7.93
C ASP A 22 -1.10 2.63 -6.49
N ILE A 23 0.06 2.67 -5.81
CA ILE A 23 0.18 3.31 -4.49
C ILE A 23 -0.21 4.78 -4.55
N ARG A 24 0.26 5.51 -5.57
CA ARG A 24 -0.05 6.94 -5.74
C ARG A 24 -1.56 7.16 -5.93
N LEU A 25 -2.21 6.37 -6.77
CA LEU A 25 -3.65 6.43 -7.02
C LEU A 25 -4.44 6.06 -5.75
N ALA A 26 -4.02 5.03 -5.03
CA ALA A 26 -4.70 4.63 -3.79
C ALA A 26 -4.55 5.69 -2.67
N ARG A 27 -3.39 6.36 -2.57
CA ARG A 27 -3.20 7.51 -1.66
C ARG A 27 -4.15 8.65 -2.01
N GLU A 28 -4.31 8.91 -3.30
CA GLU A 28 -5.23 9.92 -3.80
C GLU A 28 -6.69 9.60 -3.48
N GLU A 29 -7.12 8.36 -3.67
CA GLU A 29 -8.46 7.90 -3.26
C GLU A 29 -8.69 8.09 -1.75
N VAL A 30 -7.70 7.75 -0.92
CA VAL A 30 -7.77 7.99 0.53
C VAL A 30 -7.85 9.47 0.86
N ARG A 31 -7.09 10.31 0.16
CA ARG A 31 -7.10 11.77 0.35
C ARG A 31 -8.47 12.35 0.01
N ILE A 32 -9.04 11.97 -1.14
CA ILE A 32 -10.38 12.39 -1.57
C ILE A 32 -11.44 11.90 -0.58
N GLY A 33 -11.36 10.64 -0.13
CA GLY A 33 -12.30 10.07 0.83
C GLY A 33 -12.25 10.67 2.24
N ARG A 34 -11.29 11.56 2.54
CA ARG A 34 -11.22 12.33 3.79
C ARG A 34 -11.87 13.72 3.67
N ILE A 35 -12.26 14.15 2.47
CA ILE A 35 -12.94 15.42 2.25
C ILE A 35 -14.42 15.26 2.62
N GLU A 36 -15.00 16.26 3.28
CA GLU A 36 -16.39 16.20 3.72
C GLU A 36 -17.38 16.27 2.54
N PRO A 37 -18.51 15.53 2.62
CA PRO A 37 -18.90 14.61 3.69
C PRO A 37 -18.12 13.28 3.63
N VAL A 38 -17.58 12.84 4.78
CA VAL A 38 -16.78 11.61 4.86
C VAL A 38 -17.69 10.38 4.92
N LEU A 39 -17.69 9.60 3.83
CA LEU A 39 -18.31 8.28 3.80
C LEU A 39 -17.34 7.24 4.37
N GLN A 40 -17.55 6.84 5.62
CA GLN A 40 -16.65 5.92 6.35
C GLN A 40 -16.39 4.61 5.60
N ILE A 41 -17.41 4.04 4.94
CA ILE A 41 -17.27 2.81 4.14
C ILE A 41 -16.31 3.03 2.96
N SER A 42 -16.49 4.13 2.22
CA SER A 42 -15.63 4.48 1.08
C SER A 42 -14.19 4.74 1.52
N LEU A 43 -14.01 5.43 2.65
CA LEU A 43 -12.69 5.69 3.23
C LEU A 43 -11.99 4.40 3.70
N LEU A 44 -12.72 3.47 4.32
CA LEU A 44 -12.18 2.16 4.70
C LEU A 44 -11.79 1.34 3.47
N SER A 45 -12.61 1.33 2.42
CA SER A 45 -12.29 0.65 1.15
C SER A 45 -11.03 1.24 0.50
N ALA A 46 -10.92 2.56 0.42
CA ALA A 46 -9.73 3.23 -0.11
C ALA A 46 -8.46 2.89 0.70
N ARG A 47 -8.56 2.86 2.03
CA ARG A 47 -7.44 2.45 2.90
C ARG A 47 -7.03 0.99 2.69
N GLN A 48 -7.99 0.08 2.46
CA GLN A 48 -7.69 -1.32 2.16
C GLN A 48 -7.00 -1.47 0.81
N LYS A 49 -7.42 -0.74 -0.22
CA LYS A 49 -6.75 -0.70 -1.52
C LYS A 49 -5.31 -0.20 -1.38
N LEU A 50 -5.10 0.88 -0.64
CA LEU A 50 -3.76 1.43 -0.37
C LEU A 50 -2.87 0.40 0.34
N LEU A 51 -3.38 -0.24 1.39
CA LEU A 51 -2.63 -1.30 2.10
C LEU A 51 -2.24 -2.43 1.13
N ARG A 52 -3.18 -2.90 0.30
CA ARG A 52 -2.90 -3.98 -0.66
C ARG A 52 -1.83 -3.58 -1.68
N ALA A 53 -1.91 -2.37 -2.25
CA ALA A 53 -0.92 -1.88 -3.21
C ALA A 53 0.48 -1.79 -2.59
N MET A 54 0.57 -1.30 -1.35
CA MET A 54 1.83 -1.23 -0.61
C MET A 54 2.41 -2.61 -0.27
N GLU A 55 1.56 -3.57 0.09
CA GLU A 55 1.99 -4.96 0.35
C GLU A 55 2.57 -5.59 -0.92
N VAL A 56 1.90 -5.46 -2.07
CA VAL A 56 2.39 -6.01 -3.34
C VAL A 56 3.71 -5.35 -3.77
N TYR A 57 3.84 -4.03 -3.59
CA TYR A 57 5.11 -3.35 -3.87
C TYR A 57 6.25 -3.82 -2.96
N ALA A 58 5.99 -4.01 -1.66
CA ALA A 58 6.98 -4.50 -0.72
C ALA A 58 7.39 -5.95 -1.00
N ASP A 59 6.43 -6.81 -1.38
CA ASP A 59 6.70 -8.18 -1.80
C ASP A 59 7.60 -8.19 -3.05
N GLU A 60 7.34 -7.29 -4.01
CA GLU A 60 8.13 -7.18 -5.23
C GLU A 60 9.56 -6.66 -4.97
N LEU A 61 9.72 -5.69 -4.06
CA LEU A 61 11.05 -5.25 -3.61
C LEU A 61 11.80 -6.42 -2.95
N THR A 62 11.12 -7.18 -2.10
CA THR A 62 11.70 -8.33 -1.39
C THR A 62 12.11 -9.44 -2.34
N ALA A 63 11.26 -9.77 -3.33
CA ALA A 63 11.57 -10.74 -4.38
C ALA A 63 12.85 -10.39 -5.15
N ARG A 64 13.13 -9.09 -5.29
CA ARG A 64 14.32 -8.54 -5.96
C ARG A 64 15.49 -8.30 -5.03
N ARG A 65 15.37 -8.64 -3.75
CA ARG A 65 16.37 -8.36 -2.71
C ARG A 65 16.71 -6.86 -2.60
N LEU A 66 15.74 -6.01 -2.92
CA LEU A 66 15.83 -4.56 -2.73
C LEU A 66 15.36 -4.21 -1.31
N PRO A 67 16.00 -3.22 -0.66
CA PRO A 67 15.56 -2.79 0.66
C PRO A 67 14.17 -2.15 0.57
N VAL A 68 13.31 -2.47 1.53
CA VAL A 68 12.02 -1.80 1.71
C VAL A 68 12.26 -0.46 2.40
N PRO A 69 11.86 0.69 1.82
CA PRO A 69 12.04 2.00 2.45
C PRO A 69 11.35 2.07 3.83
N HIS A 70 12.03 2.63 4.84
CA HIS A 70 11.50 2.72 6.21
C HIS A 70 10.12 3.38 6.28
N GLN A 71 9.93 4.48 5.53
CA GLN A 71 8.65 5.16 5.46
C GLN A 71 7.51 4.25 4.97
N LEU A 72 7.79 3.38 3.99
CA LEU A 72 6.81 2.40 3.50
C LEU A 72 6.49 1.37 4.58
N HIS A 73 7.51 0.91 5.30
CA HIS A 73 7.35 -0.05 6.39
C HIS A 73 6.47 0.51 7.53
N ASP A 74 6.71 1.76 7.93
CA ASP A 74 5.93 2.42 8.99
C ASP A 74 4.48 2.64 8.56
N GLU A 75 4.24 3.07 7.32
CA GLU A 75 2.89 3.24 6.79
C GLU A 75 2.15 1.90 6.67
N LEU A 76 2.85 0.82 6.25
CA LEU A 76 2.31 -0.54 6.24
C LEU A 76 1.91 -1.00 7.64
N ARG A 77 2.75 -0.76 8.65
CA ARG A 77 2.45 -1.08 10.04
C ARG A 77 1.19 -0.36 10.51
N LEU A 78 1.10 0.95 10.29
CA LEU A 78 -0.05 1.77 10.67
C LEU A 78 -1.35 1.29 9.99
N LEU A 79 -1.31 1.05 8.68
CA LEU A 79 -2.49 0.60 7.92
C LEU A 79 -2.95 -0.80 8.34
N ARG A 80 -2.02 -1.70 8.67
CA ARG A 80 -2.33 -3.03 9.22
C ARG A 80 -3.02 -2.92 10.58
N ASP A 81 -2.55 -2.03 11.45
CA ASP A 81 -3.16 -1.80 12.76
C ASP A 81 -4.57 -1.20 12.62
N ILE A 82 -4.77 -0.23 11.72
CA ILE A 82 -6.09 0.34 11.41
C ILE A 82 -7.04 -0.73 10.85
N ARG A 83 -6.56 -1.62 9.96
CA ARG A 83 -7.37 -2.75 9.45
C ARG A 83 -7.81 -3.68 10.58
N ARG A 84 -6.92 -3.95 11.55
CA ARG A 84 -7.23 -4.78 12.73
C ARG A 84 -8.19 -4.08 13.70
N GLN A 85 -8.12 -2.76 13.80
CA GLN A 85 -8.91 -1.96 14.74
C GLN A 85 -9.50 -0.71 14.07
N PRO A 86 -10.49 -0.86 13.17
CA PRO A 86 -11.04 0.25 12.38
C PRO A 86 -11.74 1.32 13.23
N GLN A 87 -12.12 1.00 14.47
CA GLN A 87 -12.88 1.87 15.38
C GLN A 87 -12.04 2.54 16.48
N GLY A 88 -10.71 2.37 16.51
CA GLY A 88 -9.85 3.08 17.47
C GLY A 88 -10.17 2.81 18.95
N ARG A 89 -10.46 1.56 19.34
CA ARG A 89 -10.74 1.19 20.75
C ARG A 89 -9.50 0.87 21.60
N ALA A 90 -8.33 1.44 21.28
CA ALA A 90 -7.07 1.13 21.99
C ALA A 90 -6.41 2.30 22.73
N TRP A 91 -7.11 3.41 22.97
CA TRP A 91 -6.55 4.55 23.73
C TRP A 91 -7.20 4.79 25.11
N HIS A 92 -8.19 3.99 25.50
CA HIS A 92 -8.84 4.09 26.82
C HIS A 92 -8.48 2.91 27.73
N ARG A 93 -7.20 2.77 28.11
CA ARG A 93 -6.83 2.04 29.33
C ARG A 93 -5.45 2.50 29.83
N ARG A 94 -5.44 3.58 30.62
CA ARG A 94 -4.74 3.73 31.91
C ARG A 94 -4.75 5.19 32.35
N GLY A 95 -5.68 5.49 33.25
CA GLY A 95 -5.54 6.44 34.35
C GLY A 95 -5.88 5.67 35.61
#